data_AF-A0A8T3NLX1-F1
#
_entry.id   AF-A0A8T3NLX1-F1
#
_cell.length_a   1.000
_cell.length_b   1.000
_cell.length_c   1.000
_cell.angle_alpha   90.00
_cell.angle_beta   90.00
_cell.angle_gamma   90.00
#
_symmetry.space_group_name_H-M   'P 1'
#
loop_
_entity.id
_entity.type
_entity.pdbx_description
1 polymer ?
#
loop_
_entity_poly.entity_id
_entity_poly.type
_entity_poly.pdbx_seq_one_letter_code
_entity_poly.pdbx_strand_id
1 'polypeptide(L)'
;MDDQTKRRGLEVSRRTALRGAAALGAAVAAGLVTSARAHNLQPAEFQDAYEAAVGGPALHYQLYQFVNIQNPIVWQNIRNGLNGSQFSYGEPPGSLKVAVQCYATANIATYNDAIWEKYQLGAKHGVVDPATEQPATRNIFYPRTTTGGSDLPPSDPQSLWNDSGMVGLMERGVTFLT
;
A
#
# COMPACT_ATOMS: atom_id res chain seq x y z
N MET A 1 -71.93 -12.53 5.54
CA MET A 1 -72.05 -11.46 4.54
C MET A 1 -70.99 -10.43 4.93
N ASP A 2 -69.73 -10.75 4.67
CA ASP A 2 -68.96 -10.32 3.47
C ASP A 2 -68.54 -8.85 3.66
N ASP A 3 -67.27 -8.45 3.72
CA ASP A 3 -66.22 -8.72 2.75
C ASP A 3 -64.85 -8.33 3.36
N GLN A 4 -63.85 -9.19 3.18
CA GLN A 4 -62.44 -8.92 3.45
C GLN A 4 -61.77 -8.43 2.17
N THR A 5 -61.32 -7.16 2.11
CA THR A 5 -60.30 -6.68 1.15
C THR A 5 -59.95 -5.24 1.55
N LYS A 6 -58.71 -4.70 1.58
CA LYS A 6 -57.41 -5.01 0.98
C LYS A 6 -56.31 -4.42 1.87
N ARG A 7 -55.47 -5.27 2.47
CA ARG A 7 -54.08 -4.90 2.78
C ARG A 7 -53.31 -4.94 1.46
N ARG A 8 -52.88 -3.79 0.93
CA ARG A 8 -51.91 -3.75 -0.18
C ARG A 8 -50.53 -4.09 0.38
N GLY A 9 -50.22 -5.38 0.45
CA GLY A 9 -48.85 -5.86 0.54
C GLY A 9 -48.13 -5.54 -0.77
N LEU A 10 -46.92 -4.99 -0.68
CA LEU A 10 -45.96 -4.97 -1.78
C LEU A 10 -45.61 -6.43 -2.11
N GLU A 11 -46.35 -7.03 -3.04
CA GLU A 11 -45.99 -8.32 -3.62
C GLU A 11 -44.73 -8.14 -4.46
N VAL A 12 -43.57 -8.31 -3.81
CA VAL A 12 -42.31 -8.55 -4.51
C VAL A 12 -42.43 -9.93 -5.16
N SER A 13 -42.88 -9.93 -6.42
CA SER A 13 -42.97 -11.14 -7.23
C SER A 13 -41.58 -11.77 -7.35
N ARG A 14 -41.49 -13.08 -7.08
CA ARG A 14 -40.27 -13.91 -7.17
C ARG A 14 -39.60 -13.84 -8.55
N ARG A 15 -40.29 -13.32 -9.58
CA ARG A 15 -39.78 -13.09 -10.95
C ARG A 15 -38.93 -11.82 -11.10
N THR A 16 -39.02 -10.86 -10.18
CA THR A 16 -38.21 -9.62 -10.22
C THR A 16 -36.88 -9.78 -9.46
N ALA A 17 -36.82 -10.70 -8.49
CA ALA A 17 -35.60 -11.00 -7.73
C ALA A 17 -34.54 -11.83 -8.49
N LEU A 18 -34.89 -12.39 -9.66
CA LEU A 18 -34.01 -13.27 -10.44
C LEU A 18 -33.42 -12.62 -11.71
N ARG A 19 -33.57 -11.30 -11.88
CA ARG A 19 -32.91 -10.54 -12.97
C ARG A 19 -31.70 -9.71 -12.52
N GLY A 20 -31.25 -9.89 -11.28
CA GLY A 20 -30.12 -9.15 -10.70
C GLY A 20 -28.91 -10.00 -10.30
N ALA A 21 -28.82 -11.26 -10.73
CA ALA A 21 -27.73 -12.16 -10.32
C ALA A 21 -27.27 -13.05 -11.49
N ALA A 22 -26.40 -12.51 -12.35
CA ALA A 22 -25.60 -13.29 -13.29
C ALA A 22 -24.37 -12.50 -13.75
N ALA A 23 -23.39 -12.38 -12.86
CA ALA A 23 -21.97 -12.24 -13.23
C ALA A 23 -21.11 -12.70 -12.04
N LEU A 24 -21.17 -14.01 -11.75
CA LEU A 24 -20.08 -14.73 -11.08
C LEU A 24 -18.88 -14.72 -12.04
N GLY A 25 -18.12 -13.64 -12.03
CA GLY A 25 -16.79 -13.58 -12.59
C GLY A 25 -15.80 -13.83 -11.48
N ALA A 26 -15.41 -15.08 -11.28
CA ALA A 26 -14.24 -15.45 -10.50
C ALA A 26 -12.99 -14.89 -11.21
N ALA A 27 -12.68 -13.62 -10.95
CA ALA A 27 -11.46 -12.97 -11.43
C ALA A 27 -10.42 -12.99 -10.30
N VAL A 28 -9.61 -14.04 -10.31
CA VAL A 28 -8.19 -14.04 -9.93
C VAL A 28 -7.88 -13.51 -8.52
N ALA A 29 -8.29 -14.28 -7.50
CA ALA A 29 -7.60 -14.28 -6.20
C ALA A 29 -6.20 -14.97 -6.27
N ALA A 30 -5.50 -14.86 -7.41
CA ALA A 30 -4.16 -15.41 -7.65
C ALA A 30 -3.10 -14.32 -7.86
N GLY A 31 -3.45 -13.04 -7.74
CA GLY A 31 -2.54 -11.90 -7.99
C GLY A 31 -1.99 -11.19 -6.75
N LEU A 32 -2.50 -11.46 -5.54
CA LEU A 32 -2.16 -10.69 -4.34
C LEU A 32 -1.36 -11.47 -3.28
N VAL A 33 -0.72 -12.56 -3.69
CA VAL A 33 0.37 -13.17 -2.92
C VAL A 33 1.64 -13.06 -3.74
N THR A 34 2.08 -11.83 -4.02
CA THR A 34 3.51 -11.61 -4.13
C THR A 34 4.07 -11.84 -2.73
N SER A 35 4.40 -13.09 -2.43
CA SER A 35 5.38 -13.35 -1.38
C SER A 35 6.53 -12.39 -1.65
N ALA A 36 6.78 -11.45 -0.74
CA ALA A 36 7.97 -10.62 -0.77
C ALA A 36 9.17 -11.56 -0.67
N ARG A 37 9.57 -12.14 -1.81
CA ARG A 37 10.78 -12.91 -1.95
C ARG A 37 11.86 -11.85 -1.97
N ALA A 38 12.74 -11.89 -0.97
CA ALA A 38 14.11 -11.45 -1.18
C ALA A 38 14.68 -12.37 -2.28
N HIS A 39 14.42 -12.03 -3.54
CA HIS A 39 14.98 -12.73 -4.68
C HIS A 39 16.36 -12.13 -4.88
N ASN A 40 17.41 -12.96 -4.78
CA ASN A 40 18.71 -12.60 -5.33
C ASN A 40 18.53 -12.51 -6.85
N LEU A 41 18.16 -11.33 -7.34
CA LEU A 41 18.05 -11.07 -8.76
C LEU A 41 19.44 -11.27 -9.38
N GLN A 42 19.55 -12.14 -10.38
CA GLN A 42 20.72 -12.13 -11.24
C GLN A 42 20.77 -10.77 -11.97
N PRO A 43 21.96 -10.26 -12.36
CA PRO A 43 22.07 -8.94 -12.99
C PRO A 43 21.12 -8.71 -14.19
N ALA A 44 20.82 -9.77 -14.96
CA ALA A 44 19.86 -9.70 -16.07
C ALA A 44 18.39 -9.65 -15.61
N GLU A 45 18.05 -10.30 -14.51
CA GLU A 45 16.70 -10.29 -13.93
C GLU A 45 16.41 -8.96 -13.20
N PHE A 46 17.46 -8.32 -12.69
CA PHE A 46 17.37 -7.00 -12.08
C PHE A 46 16.89 -5.95 -13.08
N GLN A 47 17.44 -5.95 -14.31
CA GLN A 47 17.10 -4.93 -15.31
C GLN A 47 15.61 -4.99 -15.69
N ASP A 48 15.08 -6.17 -16.01
CA ASP A 48 13.68 -6.32 -16.43
C ASP A 48 12.71 -5.99 -15.29
N ALA A 49 13.00 -6.43 -14.06
CA ALA A 49 12.17 -6.13 -12.90
C ALA A 49 12.21 -4.64 -12.55
N TYR A 50 13.39 -4.02 -12.65
CA TYR A 50 13.59 -2.59 -12.45
C TYR A 50 12.82 -1.77 -13.49
N GLU A 51 13.01 -2.08 -14.78
CA GLU A 51 12.33 -1.40 -15.88
C GLU A 51 10.81 -1.56 -15.81
N ALA A 52 10.31 -2.75 -15.46
CA ALA A 52 8.88 -2.95 -15.22
C ALA A 52 8.36 -2.07 -14.06
N ALA A 53 9.14 -1.96 -12.99
CA ALA A 53 8.74 -1.21 -11.79
C ALA A 53 8.74 0.32 -12.01
N VAL A 54 9.67 0.86 -12.81
CA VAL A 54 9.80 2.32 -13.02
C VAL A 54 9.32 2.82 -14.38
N GLY A 55 9.32 1.97 -15.40
CA GLY A 55 9.18 2.36 -16.83
C GLY A 55 7.76 2.35 -17.40
N GLY A 56 6.77 1.80 -16.70
CA GLY A 56 5.38 1.87 -17.18
C GLY A 56 4.86 3.32 -17.25
N PRO A 57 3.89 3.63 -18.14
CA PRO A 57 3.43 5.00 -18.37
C PRO A 57 2.73 5.61 -17.15
N ALA A 58 2.95 6.91 -16.95
CA ALA A 58 2.29 7.76 -15.96
C ALA A 58 2.27 9.21 -16.45
N LEU A 59 1.38 10.04 -15.90
CA LEU A 59 1.36 11.49 -16.19
C LEU A 59 2.57 12.18 -15.57
N HIS A 60 2.94 11.76 -14.35
CA HIS A 60 4.03 12.34 -13.59
C HIS A 60 4.90 11.24 -12.96
N TYR A 61 6.18 11.56 -12.82
CA TYR A 61 7.16 10.71 -12.18
C TYR A 61 7.82 11.49 -11.05
N GLN A 62 7.96 10.86 -9.90
CA GLN A 62 8.64 11.43 -8.75
C GLN A 62 9.66 10.45 -8.20
N LEU A 63 10.89 10.93 -8.04
CA LEU A 63 11.99 10.18 -7.45
C LEU A 63 12.34 10.79 -6.09
N TYR A 64 12.33 9.95 -5.06
CA TYR A 64 12.88 10.29 -3.75
C TYR A 64 14.21 9.59 -3.55
N GLN A 65 15.15 10.31 -2.96
CA GLN A 65 16.39 9.75 -2.45
C GLN A 65 16.27 9.61 -0.94
N PHE A 66 16.48 8.38 -0.44
CA PHE A 66 16.52 8.09 0.98
C PHE A 66 17.90 7.57 1.35
N VAL A 67 18.65 8.39 2.10
CA VAL A 67 20.09 8.20 2.34
C VAL A 67 20.37 7.65 3.74
N ASN A 68 19.56 8.08 4.71
CA ASN A 68 19.85 7.86 6.12
C ASN A 68 18.60 7.38 6.84
N ILE A 69 18.67 6.19 7.44
CA ILE A 69 17.54 5.60 8.16
C ILE A 69 17.02 6.46 9.34
N GLN A 70 17.87 7.33 9.87
CA GLN A 70 17.52 8.29 10.92
C GLN A 70 16.65 9.46 10.42
N ASN A 71 16.38 9.56 9.12
CA ASN A 71 15.52 10.59 8.54
C ASN A 71 14.22 10.02 7.94
N PRO A 72 13.27 9.53 8.75
CA PRO A 72 12.05 8.89 8.26
C PRO A 72 11.03 9.88 7.66
N ILE A 73 11.35 11.17 7.54
CA ILE A 73 10.42 12.18 6.99
C ILE A 73 10.03 11.88 5.54
N VAL A 74 10.88 11.14 4.82
CA VAL A 74 10.63 10.75 3.42
C VAL A 74 9.28 10.05 3.26
N TRP A 75 8.87 9.22 4.22
CA TRP A 75 7.60 8.49 4.19
C TRP A 75 6.40 9.43 4.21
N GLN A 76 6.44 10.44 5.07
CA GLN A 76 5.39 11.46 5.15
C GLN A 76 5.35 12.32 3.89
N ASN A 77 6.51 12.66 3.34
CA ASN A 77 6.60 13.45 2.11
C ASN A 77 6.05 12.69 0.91
N ILE A 78 6.31 11.38 0.80
CA ILE A 78 5.74 10.53 -0.26
C ILE A 78 4.21 10.50 -0.14
N ARG A 79 3.69 10.20 1.07
CA ARG A 79 2.24 10.20 1.32
C ARG A 79 1.60 11.54 0.94
N ASN A 80 2.22 12.65 1.33
CA ASN A 80 1.74 14.00 1.02
C ASN A 80 1.77 14.29 -0.49
N GLY A 81 2.80 13.84 -1.21
CA GLY A 81 2.87 13.96 -2.67
C GLY A 81 1.75 13.20 -3.38
N LEU A 82 1.52 11.95 -2.99
CA LEU A 82 0.43 11.13 -3.51
C LEU A 82 -0.94 11.76 -3.21
N ASN A 83 -1.15 12.26 -1.99
CA ASN A 83 -2.38 12.96 -1.61
C ASN A 83 -2.55 14.26 -2.40
N GLY A 84 -1.48 15.02 -2.64
CA GLY A 84 -1.52 16.23 -3.45
C GLY A 84 -1.96 15.96 -4.88
N SER A 85 -1.36 14.97 -5.54
CA SER A 85 -1.76 14.52 -6.89
C SER A 85 -3.25 14.16 -6.95
N GLN A 86 -3.75 13.33 -6.04
CA GLN A 86 -5.13 12.85 -6.09
C GLN A 86 -6.15 13.90 -5.64
N PHE A 87 -5.92 14.58 -4.51
CA PHE A 87 -6.94 15.41 -3.86
C PHE A 87 -6.82 16.88 -4.20
N SER A 88 -5.60 17.40 -4.40
CA SER A 88 -5.41 18.82 -4.73
C SER A 88 -5.47 19.05 -6.24
N TYR A 89 -4.94 18.13 -7.04
CA TYR A 89 -4.89 18.24 -8.50
C TYR A 89 -5.95 17.40 -9.22
N GLY A 90 -6.69 16.55 -8.49
CA GLY A 90 -7.79 15.75 -9.06
C GLY A 90 -7.32 14.68 -10.05
N GLU A 91 -6.07 14.25 -9.94
CA GLU A 91 -5.52 13.26 -10.86
C GLU A 91 -6.02 11.84 -10.54
N PRO A 92 -6.21 10.99 -11.57
CA PRO A 92 -6.66 9.62 -11.35
C PRO A 92 -5.61 8.77 -10.63
N PRO A 93 -6.02 7.72 -9.88
CA PRO A 93 -5.08 6.76 -9.31
C PRO A 93 -4.10 6.21 -10.35
N GLY A 94 -2.81 6.16 -10.01
CA GLY A 94 -1.75 5.72 -10.91
C GLY A 94 -1.21 6.78 -11.87
N SER A 95 -1.73 8.02 -11.85
CA SER A 95 -1.19 9.14 -12.63
C SER A 95 0.22 9.55 -12.20
N LEU A 96 0.51 9.44 -10.90
CA LEU A 96 1.80 9.74 -10.30
C LEU A 96 2.51 8.43 -9.96
N LYS A 97 3.62 8.16 -10.64
CA LYS A 97 4.55 7.09 -10.28
C LYS A 97 5.61 7.60 -9.35
N VAL A 98 5.79 6.91 -8.23
CA VAL A 98 6.81 7.27 -7.23
C VAL A 98 7.82 6.13 -7.11
N ALA A 99 9.09 6.47 -7.30
CA ALA A 99 10.21 5.59 -6.99
C ALA A 99 11.01 6.18 -5.81
N VAL A 100 11.53 5.30 -4.97
CA VAL A 100 12.35 5.65 -3.82
C VAL A 100 13.65 4.90 -3.92
N GLN A 101 14.74 5.61 -4.21
CA GLN A 101 16.08 5.04 -4.12
C GLN A 101 16.52 5.07 -2.67
N CYS A 102 16.54 3.90 -2.04
CA CYS A 102 17.25 3.71 -0.77
C CYS A 102 18.74 3.52 -1.08
N TYR A 103 19.62 4.13 -0.29
CA TYR A 103 21.05 3.84 -0.33
C TYR A 103 21.72 4.18 1.01
N ALA A 104 22.99 3.79 1.17
CA ALA A 104 23.73 3.90 2.43
C ALA A 104 22.96 3.23 3.60
N THR A 105 22.74 3.92 4.72
CA THR A 105 22.06 3.27 5.87
C THR A 105 20.57 3.09 5.64
N ALA A 106 19.96 3.83 4.71
CA ALA A 106 18.54 3.68 4.39
C ALA A 106 18.20 2.35 3.70
N ASN A 107 19.17 1.63 3.09
CA ASN A 107 18.92 0.31 2.53
C ASN A 107 18.37 -0.67 3.55
N ILE A 108 18.73 -0.54 4.83
CA ILE A 108 18.26 -1.48 5.84
C ILE A 108 16.75 -1.37 6.11
N ALA A 109 16.11 -0.25 5.71
CA ALA A 109 14.65 -0.10 5.78
C ALA A 109 13.92 -1.00 4.78
N THR A 110 14.60 -1.62 3.82
CA THR A 110 13.99 -2.55 2.86
C THR A 110 14.22 -4.02 3.23
N TYR A 111 15.00 -4.27 4.27
CA TYR A 111 15.31 -5.63 4.74
C TYR A 111 14.16 -6.20 5.58
N ASN A 112 14.02 -7.52 5.54
CA ASN A 112 13.02 -8.22 6.34
C ASN A 112 13.43 -8.31 7.83
N ASP A 113 12.46 -8.67 8.66
CA ASP A 113 12.64 -8.76 10.11
C ASP A 113 13.74 -9.75 10.52
N ALA A 114 13.95 -10.83 9.77
CA ALA A 114 15.01 -11.79 10.07
C ALA A 114 16.41 -11.17 9.98
N ILE A 115 16.65 -10.24 9.06
CA ILE A 115 17.92 -9.49 8.97
C ILE A 115 18.02 -8.47 10.10
N TRP A 116 16.92 -7.78 10.44
CA TRP A 116 16.87 -6.85 11.56
C TRP A 116 17.23 -7.51 12.88
N GLU A 117 16.63 -8.67 13.16
CA GLU A 117 16.88 -9.45 14.36
C GLU A 117 18.30 -10.02 14.36
N LYS A 118 18.71 -10.70 13.29
CA LYS A 118 20.02 -11.36 13.23
C LYS A 118 21.19 -10.39 13.42
N TYR A 119 21.10 -9.20 12.82
CA TYR A 119 22.19 -8.22 12.84
C TYR A 119 21.97 -7.08 13.82
N GLN A 120 20.91 -7.14 14.63
CA GLN A 120 20.58 -6.14 15.65
C GLN A 120 20.59 -4.72 15.06
N LEU A 121 19.96 -4.58 13.89
CA LEU A 121 20.08 -3.36 13.08
C LEU A 121 19.55 -2.12 13.82
N GLY A 122 18.50 -2.27 14.63
CA GLY A 122 17.99 -1.17 15.46
C GLY A 122 19.03 -0.67 16.45
N ALA A 123 19.72 -1.57 17.16
CA ALA A 123 20.77 -1.19 18.09
C ALA A 123 21.97 -0.55 17.38
N LYS A 124 22.40 -1.14 16.26
CA LYS A 124 23.55 -0.65 15.48
C LYS A 124 23.32 0.75 14.90
N HIS A 125 22.09 1.04 14.48
CA HIS A 125 21.76 2.27 13.77
C HIS A 125 20.95 3.27 14.60
N GLY A 126 20.67 2.99 15.87
CA GLY A 126 19.91 3.87 16.75
C GLY A 126 18.43 3.98 16.38
N VAL A 127 17.85 2.91 15.84
CA VAL A 127 16.40 2.85 15.55
C VAL A 127 15.70 2.20 16.73
N VAL A 128 14.77 2.94 17.34
CA VAL A 128 13.96 2.50 18.49
C VAL A 128 12.59 2.05 17.99
N ASP A 129 12.13 0.89 18.45
CA ASP A 129 10.75 0.46 18.18
C ASP A 129 9.80 1.26 19.09
N PRO A 130 8.89 2.07 18.53
CA PRO A 130 7.98 2.88 19.33
C PRO A 130 7.02 2.05 20.20
N ALA A 131 6.80 0.78 19.88
CA ALA A 131 5.94 -0.10 20.67
C ALA A 131 6.62 -0.65 21.93
N THR A 132 7.94 -0.81 21.92
CA THR A 132 8.70 -1.43 23.03
C THR A 132 9.65 -0.47 23.72
N GLU A 133 9.93 0.69 23.12
CA GLU A 133 10.94 1.66 23.56
C GLU A 133 12.36 1.10 23.63
N GLN A 134 12.59 -0.06 23.01
CA GLN A 134 13.88 -0.73 22.90
C GLN A 134 14.45 -0.59 21.48
N PRO A 135 15.74 -0.84 21.27
CA PRO A 135 16.28 -0.98 19.93
C PRO A 135 15.44 -1.95 19.10
N ALA A 136 15.06 -1.53 17.89
CA ALA A 136 14.18 -2.30 17.04
C ALA A 136 14.83 -3.61 16.59
N THR A 137 14.13 -4.73 16.83
CA THR A 137 14.52 -6.06 16.37
C THR A 137 13.80 -6.47 15.07
N ARG A 138 12.90 -5.63 14.58
CA ARG A 138 12.11 -5.79 13.35
C ARG A 138 12.12 -4.51 12.53
N ASN A 139 11.70 -4.59 11.27
CA ASN A 139 11.56 -3.43 10.40
C ASN A 139 10.30 -2.63 10.76
N ILE A 140 10.48 -1.55 11.52
CA ILE A 140 9.37 -0.68 11.95
C ILE A 140 8.79 0.19 10.83
N PHE A 141 9.47 0.30 9.69
CA PHE A 141 9.04 1.12 8.55
C PHE A 141 8.18 0.32 7.56
N TYR A 142 8.36 -1.00 7.53
CA TYR A 142 7.67 -1.89 6.61
C TYR A 142 6.15 -1.94 6.80
N PRO A 143 5.61 -2.25 8.00
CA PRO A 143 4.17 -2.46 8.15
C PRO A 143 3.38 -1.18 7.92
N ARG A 144 2.10 -1.35 7.59
CA ARG A 144 1.12 -0.27 7.56
C ARG A 144 1.06 0.46 8.89
N THR A 145 0.84 1.78 8.82
CA THR A 145 0.56 2.60 10.01
C THR A 145 -0.93 2.79 10.24
N THR A 146 -1.78 2.41 9.28
CA THR A 146 -3.24 2.46 9.42
C THR A 146 -3.88 1.09 9.19
N THR A 147 -5.15 0.96 9.61
CA THR A 147 -5.89 -0.31 9.57
C THR A 147 -6.98 -0.35 8.49
N GLY A 148 -7.41 0.80 7.96
CA GLY A 148 -8.49 0.91 6.98
C GLY A 148 -8.02 1.06 5.54
N GLY A 149 -8.94 0.86 4.59
CA GLY A 149 -8.64 0.90 3.15
C GLY A 149 -8.77 2.28 2.51
N SER A 150 -8.79 2.28 1.18
CA SER A 150 -9.08 3.45 0.33
C SER A 150 -10.57 3.83 0.31
N ASP A 151 -11.42 2.97 0.87
CA ASP A 151 -12.86 3.17 1.04
C ASP A 151 -13.19 4.18 2.16
N LEU A 152 -12.27 4.36 3.12
CA LEU A 152 -12.38 5.39 4.14
C LEU A 152 -12.05 6.79 3.57
N PRO A 153 -12.71 7.85 4.07
CA PRO A 153 -12.43 9.21 3.61
C PRO A 153 -11.02 9.65 4.03
N PRO A 154 -10.35 10.55 3.28
CA PRO A 154 -9.01 11.07 3.64
C PRO A 154 -8.92 11.73 5.02
N SER A 155 -10.05 12.21 5.54
CA SER A 155 -10.14 12.79 6.89
C SER A 155 -10.10 11.74 8.01
N ASP A 156 -10.33 10.45 7.70
CA ASP A 156 -10.26 9.38 8.68
C ASP A 156 -8.78 9.04 8.97
N PRO A 157 -8.29 9.17 10.22
CA PRO A 157 -6.91 8.86 10.58
C PRO A 157 -6.47 7.42 10.25
N GLN A 158 -7.41 6.49 10.15
CA GLN A 158 -7.17 5.09 9.81
C GLN A 158 -7.31 4.79 8.31
N SER A 159 -7.62 5.77 7.48
CA SER A 159 -7.65 5.56 6.02
C SER A 159 -6.28 5.25 5.44
N LEU A 160 -6.26 4.56 4.29
CA LEU A 160 -5.05 4.36 3.50
C LEU A 160 -4.37 5.69 3.12
N TRP A 161 -5.14 6.77 3.02
CA TRP A 161 -4.66 8.11 2.68
C TRP A 161 -3.76 8.74 3.76
N ASN A 162 -3.86 8.25 4.99
CA ASN A 162 -3.03 8.65 6.12
C ASN A 162 -1.87 7.68 6.41
N ASP A 163 -1.80 6.55 5.69
CA ASP A 163 -0.75 5.55 5.87
C ASP A 163 0.61 6.05 5.35
N SER A 164 1.63 5.92 6.19
CA SER A 164 3.02 6.24 5.86
C SER A 164 3.95 5.03 5.99
N GLY A 165 3.41 3.85 6.31
CA GLY A 165 4.13 2.60 6.28
C GLY A 165 4.45 2.19 4.85
N MET A 166 5.57 1.49 4.63
CA MET A 166 5.96 1.10 3.27
C MET A 166 4.89 0.25 2.59
N VAL A 167 4.22 -0.66 3.31
CA VAL A 167 3.11 -1.45 2.74
C VAL A 167 1.98 -0.55 2.25
N GLY A 168 1.53 0.44 3.03
CA GLY A 168 0.48 1.36 2.61
C GLY A 168 0.90 2.22 1.41
N LEU A 169 2.17 2.62 1.36
CA LEU A 169 2.73 3.33 0.21
C LEU A 169 2.82 2.44 -1.04
N MET A 170 3.23 1.17 -0.90
CA MET A 170 3.27 0.20 -1.99
C MET A 170 1.87 -0.10 -2.54
N GLU A 171 0.85 -0.22 -1.68
CA GLU A 171 -0.56 -0.34 -2.11
C GLU A 171 -1.02 0.83 -2.99
N ARG A 172 -0.40 2.00 -2.83
CA ARG A 172 -0.64 3.20 -3.62
C ARG A 172 0.30 3.36 -4.82
N GLY A 173 1.10 2.33 -5.13
CA GLY A 173 1.95 2.27 -6.32
C GLY A 173 3.37 2.84 -6.14
N VAL A 174 3.85 3.02 -4.90
CA VAL A 174 5.24 3.42 -4.63
C VAL A 174 6.17 2.22 -4.79
N THR A 175 7.28 2.41 -5.49
CA THR A 175 8.35 1.41 -5.66
C THR A 175 9.55 1.78 -4.79
N PHE A 176 10.02 0.86 -3.94
CA PHE A 176 11.27 1.00 -3.18
C PHE A 176 12.40 0.21 -3.86
N LEU A 177 13.49 0.91 -4.18
CA LEU A 177 14.65 0.38 -4.89
C LEU A 177 15.81 0.19 -3.92
N THR A 178 16.43 -0.99 -3.96
CA THR A 178 17.37 -1.51 -2.95
C THR A 178 18.34 -2.47 -3.60
#